data_AF-A0AA36EJA4-F1
#
_entry.id   AF-A0AA36EJA4-F1
#
_cell.length_a   1.000
_cell.length_b   1.000
_cell.length_c   1.000
_cell.angle_alpha   90.00
_cell.angle_beta   90.00
_cell.angle_gamma   90.00
#
_symmetry.space_group_name_H-M   'P 1'
#
loop_
_entity.id
_entity.type
_entity.pdbx_description
1 polymer ?
#
loop_
_entity_poly.entity_id
_entity_poly.type
_entity_poly.pdbx_seq_one_letter_code
_entity_poly.pdbx_strand_id
1 'polypeptide(L)'
;MDRIRYDKVLEECALKKDIQVLPFGDQTVIGERGINLSGGQKQRLQIARALYQDADIYLFDDPFSAVDAHTGSHLFKVLKGGRIKQAGRYDDLMNSGSKFMELVNARNQVLSVIDSIKASFGSHETKFMEEDRVEVESEGTKRQQRV
;
A
#
# COMPACT_ATOMS: atom_id res chain seq x y z
N MET A 1 -10.46 24.82 3.17
CA MET A 1 -9.10 24.35 3.51
C MET A 1 -9.13 23.89 4.96
N ASP A 2 -8.60 22.71 5.26
CA ASP A 2 -8.55 22.21 6.64
C ASP A 2 -7.39 22.89 7.37
N ARG A 3 -7.71 23.87 8.23
CA ARG A 3 -6.70 24.64 8.97
C ARG A 3 -5.95 23.79 9.98
N ILE A 4 -6.61 22.82 10.62
CA ILE A 4 -5.98 21.97 11.63
C ILE A 4 -4.91 21.10 10.97
N ARG A 5 -5.27 20.47 9.84
CA ARG A 5 -4.31 19.68 9.06
C ARG A 5 -3.18 20.55 8.50
N TYR A 6 -3.51 21.73 7.98
CA TYR A 6 -2.52 22.66 7.46
C TYR A 6 -1.48 23.05 8.52
N ASP A 7 -1.94 23.52 9.69
CA ASP A 7 -1.05 23.94 10.78
C ASP A 7 -0.20 22.78 11.31
N LYS A 8 -0.80 21.58 11.41
CA LYS A 8 -0.09 20.36 11.81
C LYS A 8 1.05 20.03 10.84
N VAL A 9 0.78 20.05 9.53
CA VAL A 9 1.79 19.77 8.50
C VAL A 9 2.91 20.80 8.52
N LEU A 10 2.58 22.09 8.71
CA LEU A 10 3.60 23.13 8.82
C LEU A 10 4.51 22.95 10.04
N GLU A 11 3.96 22.50 11.16
CA GLU A 11 4.73 22.16 12.36
C GLU A 11 5.63 20.94 12.10
N GLU A 12 5.05 19.85 11.60
CA GLU A 12 5.71 18.58 11.26
C GLU A 12 6.84 18.74 10.23
N CYS A 13 6.71 19.70 9.31
CA CYS A 13 7.74 20.00 8.31
C CYS A 13 8.67 21.15 8.69
N ALA A 14 8.61 21.65 9.94
CA ALA A 14 9.42 22.77 10.42
C ALA A 14 9.32 24.04 9.55
N LEU A 15 8.17 24.27 8.90
CA LEU A 15 7.95 25.39 7.98
C LEU A 15 7.38 26.64 8.65
N LYS A 16 6.90 26.56 9.90
CA LYS A 16 6.32 27.73 10.58
C LYS A 16 7.29 28.92 10.65
N LYS A 17 8.55 28.66 11.00
CA LYS A 17 9.58 29.71 11.05
C LYS A 17 9.86 30.28 9.67
N ASP A 18 9.89 29.42 8.65
CA ASP A 18 10.08 29.85 7.25
C ASP A 18 8.95 30.79 6.82
N ILE A 19 7.69 30.48 7.14
CA ILE A 19 6.52 31.31 6.80
C ILE A 19 6.52 32.63 7.58
N GLN A 20 6.87 32.61 8.86
CA GLN A 20 6.87 33.82 9.70
C GLN A 20 7.84 34.89 9.23
N VAL A 21 8.94 34.50 8.55
CA VAL A 21 9.92 35.46 8.02
C VAL A 21 9.55 35.98 6.63
N LEU A 22 8.52 35.43 5.99
CA LEU A 22 8.08 35.89 4.68
C LEU A 22 7.20 37.15 4.81
N PRO A 23 7.33 38.15 3.90
CA PRO A 23 6.64 39.45 4.01
C PRO A 23 5.11 39.36 4.07
N PHE A 24 4.53 38.35 3.42
CA PHE A 24 3.08 38.13 3.39
C PHE A 24 2.72 36.75 3.96
N GLY A 25 3.57 36.19 4.82
CA GLY A 25 3.39 34.86 5.37
C GLY A 25 3.23 33.82 4.28
N ASP A 26 2.19 33.00 4.40
CA ASP A 26 1.83 31.92 3.47
C ASP A 26 1.25 32.42 2.14
N GLN A 27 0.88 33.70 2.03
CA GLN A 27 0.46 34.34 0.79
C GLN A 27 1.62 34.92 -0.03
N THR A 28 2.84 34.78 0.46
CA THR A 28 4.03 35.28 -0.23
C THR A 28 4.22 34.55 -1.57
N VAL A 29 4.37 35.32 -2.64
CA VAL A 29 4.65 34.78 -3.97
C VAL A 29 6.08 34.22 -4.01
N ILE A 30 6.22 32.97 -4.43
CA ILE A 30 7.49 32.23 -4.53
C ILE A 30 7.81 31.96 -6.00
N GLY A 31 9.09 32.00 -6.37
CA GLY A 31 9.58 31.65 -7.71
C GLY A 31 10.34 32.79 -8.39
N GLU A 32 10.49 32.73 -9.72
CA GLU A 32 11.35 33.65 -10.50
C GLU A 32 10.98 35.14 -10.35
N ARG A 33 9.69 35.42 -10.13
CA ARG A 33 9.17 36.79 -9.92
C ARG A 33 8.83 37.08 -8.45
N GLY A 34 9.20 36.18 -7.54
CA GLY A 34 8.88 36.25 -6.12
C GLY A 34 10.12 36.02 -5.25
N ILE A 35 9.89 35.62 -3.99
CA ILE A 35 10.99 35.23 -3.10
C ILE A 35 11.54 33.88 -3.52
N ASN A 36 12.86 33.75 -3.54
CA ASN A 36 13.51 32.48 -3.80
C ASN A 36 13.73 31.73 -2.48
N LEU A 37 13.26 30.49 -2.42
CA LEU A 37 13.49 29.60 -1.28
C LEU A 37 14.86 28.92 -1.39
N SER A 38 15.47 28.62 -0.23
CA SER A 38 16.65 27.75 -0.17
C SER A 38 16.32 26.32 -0.61
N GLY A 39 17.34 25.51 -0.94
CA GLY A 39 17.15 24.11 -1.32
C GLY A 39 16.40 23.31 -0.23
N GLY A 40 16.82 23.46 1.03
CA GLY A 40 16.16 22.82 2.16
C GLY A 40 14.71 23.27 2.37
N GLN A 41 14.42 24.58 2.21
CA GLN A 41 13.04 25.08 2.27
C GLN A 41 12.16 24.49 1.16
N LYS A 42 12.70 24.39 -0.08
CA LYS A 42 12.00 23.76 -1.20
C LYS A 42 11.69 22.29 -0.92
N GLN A 43 12.63 21.53 -0.39
CA GLN A 43 12.42 20.12 -0.03
C GLN A 43 11.40 19.97 1.11
N ARG A 44 11.49 20.77 2.17
CA ARG A 44 10.50 20.76 3.27
C ARG A 44 9.10 21.09 2.77
N LEU A 45 8.98 22.06 1.86
CA LEU A 45 7.70 22.39 1.23
C LEU A 45 7.15 21.25 0.37
N GLN A 46 8.00 20.51 -0.36
CA GLN A 46 7.58 19.33 -1.12
C GLN A 46 7.07 18.21 -0.20
N ILE A 47 7.78 17.92 0.89
CA ILE A 47 7.34 16.94 1.89
C ILE A 47 6.02 17.37 2.52
N ALA A 48 5.87 18.65 2.88
CA ALA A 48 4.63 19.18 3.43
C ALA A 48 3.44 19.00 2.47
N ARG A 49 3.63 19.30 1.17
CA ARG A 49 2.61 19.08 0.15
C ARG A 49 2.20 17.62 0.05
N ALA A 50 3.17 16.70 0.13
CA ALA A 50 2.87 15.27 0.16
C ALA A 50 2.06 14.89 1.41
N LEU A 51 2.50 15.26 2.62
CA LEU A 51 1.81 14.92 3.86
C LEU A 51 0.39 15.52 3.97
N TYR A 52 0.16 16.69 3.39
CA TYR A 52 -1.16 17.31 3.36
C TYR A 52 -2.15 16.55 2.45
N GLN A 53 -1.65 15.92 1.38
CA GLN A 53 -2.46 15.14 0.45
C GLN A 53 -3.08 13.90 1.09
N ASP A 54 -2.46 13.36 2.15
CA ASP A 54 -2.96 12.21 2.91
C ASP A 54 -3.18 10.97 2.04
N ALA A 55 -2.17 10.61 1.24
CA ALA A 55 -2.14 9.40 0.42
C ALA A 55 -1.72 8.15 1.23
N ASP A 56 -2.12 6.98 0.74
CA ASP A 56 -1.77 5.67 1.33
C ASP A 56 -0.28 5.33 1.17
N ILE A 57 0.34 5.78 0.07
CA ILE A 57 1.73 5.50 -0.29
C ILE A 57 2.42 6.79 -0.73
N TYR A 58 3.62 7.00 -0.21
CA TYR A 58 4.51 8.10 -0.60
C TYR A 58 5.80 7.55 -1.17
N LEU A 59 6.26 8.13 -2.28
CA LEU A 59 7.56 7.87 -2.87
C LEU A 59 8.37 9.16 -2.87
N PHE A 60 9.55 9.11 -2.26
CA PHE A 60 10.46 10.23 -2.20
C PHE A 60 11.79 9.84 -2.81
N ASP A 61 12.29 10.66 -3.72
CA ASP A 61 13.64 10.54 -4.27
C ASP A 61 14.56 11.53 -3.56
N ASP A 62 15.44 10.99 -2.71
CA ASP A 62 16.39 11.72 -1.87
C ASP A 62 15.83 13.01 -1.20
N PRO A 63 14.77 12.90 -0.37
CA PRO A 63 14.01 14.05 0.14
C PRO A 63 14.78 14.93 1.13
N PHE A 64 15.99 14.55 1.52
CA PHE A 64 16.78 15.21 2.56
C PHE A 64 18.12 15.76 2.07
N SER A 65 18.47 15.59 0.79
CA SER A 65 19.77 15.97 0.23
C SER A 65 20.16 17.44 0.40
N ALA A 66 19.20 18.35 0.48
CA ALA A 66 19.40 19.77 0.68
C ALA A 66 18.95 20.27 2.07
N VAL A 67 18.58 19.36 2.98
CA VAL A 67 18.18 19.66 4.35
C VAL A 67 19.37 19.42 5.30
N ASP A 68 19.59 20.34 6.24
CA ASP A 68 20.61 20.17 7.27
C ASP A 68 20.34 18.95 8.16
N ALA A 69 21.38 18.39 8.77
CA ALA A 69 21.30 17.13 9.52
C ALA A 69 20.30 17.18 10.70
N HIS A 70 20.19 18.32 11.37
CA HIS A 70 19.28 18.49 12.51
C HIS A 70 17.82 18.45 12.04
N THR A 71 17.49 19.27 11.02
CA THR A 71 16.14 19.30 10.45
C THR A 71 15.80 17.98 9.74
N GLY A 72 16.75 17.38 9.03
CA GLY A 72 16.57 16.08 8.37
C GLY A 72 16.24 14.98 9.36
N SER A 73 16.92 14.93 10.51
CA SER A 73 16.62 13.98 11.58
C SER A 73 15.22 14.18 12.17
N HIS A 74 14.76 15.43 12.30
CA HIS A 74 13.39 15.73 12.74
C HIS A 74 12.36 15.23 11.72
N LEU A 75 12.52 15.58 10.44
CA LEU A 75 11.62 15.15 9.37
C LEU A 75 11.58 13.63 9.26
N PHE A 76 12.72 12.95 9.36
CA PHE A 76 12.78 11.49 9.33
C PHE A 76 11.92 10.84 10.42
N LYS A 77 11.94 11.40 11.64
CA LYS A 77 11.09 10.93 12.75
C LYS A 77 9.61 11.18 12.47
N VAL A 78 9.27 12.36 11.97
CA VAL A 78 7.89 12.71 11.58
C VAL A 78 7.34 11.73 10.55
N LEU A 79 8.14 11.46 9.51
CA LEU A 79 7.75 10.54 8.44
C LEU A 79 7.57 9.10 8.94
N LYS A 80 8.51 8.59 9.75
CA LYS A 80 8.42 7.24 10.35
C LYS A 80 7.35 7.12 11.44
N GLY A 81 7.01 8.21 12.11
CA GLY A 81 6.14 8.24 13.28
C GLY A 81 4.64 8.16 13.00
N GLY A 82 4.20 8.02 11.75
CA GLY A 82 2.76 7.94 11.52
C GLY A 82 2.22 7.58 10.13
N ARG A 83 2.95 7.74 9.02
CA ARG A 83 2.36 7.47 7.67
C ARG A 83 3.30 6.86 6.63
N ILE A 84 4.62 6.91 6.81
CA ILE A 84 5.54 6.30 5.84
C ILE A 84 5.83 4.85 6.22
N LYS A 85 5.33 3.90 5.41
CA LYS A 85 5.63 2.47 5.54
C LYS A 85 7.07 2.15 5.13
N GLN A 86 7.65 2.90 4.19
CA GLN A 86 9.03 2.68 3.73
C GLN A 86 9.66 3.94 3.14
N ALA A 87 10.95 4.16 3.40
CA ALA A 87 11.77 5.23 2.83
C ALA A 87 13.18 4.69 2.55
N GLY A 88 13.78 5.06 1.42
CA GLY A 88 15.09 4.59 0.99
C GLY A 88 15.40 5.01 -0.44
N ARG A 89 16.56 4.61 -0.98
CA ARG A 89 16.86 4.79 -2.40
C ARG A 89 15.90 3.94 -3.25
N TYR A 90 15.72 4.35 -4.51
CA TYR A 90 14.92 3.63 -5.50
C TYR A 90 15.25 2.11 -5.54
N ASP A 91 16.55 1.77 -5.56
CA ASP A 91 17.01 0.38 -5.59
C ASP A 91 16.59 -0.42 -4.35
N ASP A 92 16.66 0.21 -3.17
CA ASP A 92 16.33 -0.43 -1.88
C ASP A 92 14.82 -0.63 -1.73
N LEU A 93 14.03 0.30 -2.24
CA LEU A 93 12.56 0.21 -2.29
C LEU A 93 12.13 -0.90 -3.26
N MET A 94 12.72 -0.96 -4.46
CA MET A 94 12.39 -1.97 -5.46
C MET A 94 12.81 -3.38 -5.02
N ASN A 95 13.96 -3.53 -4.36
CA ASN A 95 14.39 -4.83 -3.83
C ASN A 95 13.42 -5.40 -2.78
N SER A 96 12.80 -4.55 -1.96
CA SER A 96 11.76 -4.98 -1.03
C SER A 96 10.47 -5.40 -1.75
N GLY A 97 10.13 -4.72 -2.85
CA GLY A 97 9.00 -5.06 -3.71
C GLY A 97 9.21 -6.41 -4.40
N SER A 98 10.43 -6.69 -4.88
CA SER A 98 10.80 -8.00 -5.42
C SER A 98 10.62 -9.11 -4.39
N LYS A 99 11.05 -8.89 -3.15
CA LYS A 99 10.90 -9.87 -2.05
C LYS A 99 9.43 -10.11 -1.66
N PHE A 100 8.61 -9.07 -1.69
CA PHE A 100 7.16 -9.21 -1.52
C PHE A 100 6.53 -9.98 -2.69
N MET A 101 6.91 -9.67 -3.93
CA MET A 101 6.40 -10.35 -5.12
C MET A 101 6.81 -11.83 -5.19
N GLU A 102 8.02 -12.19 -4.75
CA GLU A 102 8.42 -13.59 -4.55
C GLU A 102 7.45 -14.31 -3.60
N LEU A 103 7.08 -13.66 -2.50
CA LEU A 103 6.17 -14.22 -1.50
C LEU A 103 4.73 -14.33 -2.02
N VAL A 104 4.25 -13.33 -2.75
CA VAL A 104 2.94 -13.37 -3.43
C VAL A 104 2.91 -14.45 -4.50
N ASN A 105 3.97 -14.60 -5.29
CA ASN A 105 4.07 -15.64 -6.31
C ASN A 105 4.11 -17.04 -5.71
N ALA A 106 4.85 -17.24 -4.61
CA ALA A 106 4.85 -18.50 -3.87
C ALA A 106 3.43 -18.86 -3.37
N ARG A 107 2.69 -17.88 -2.83
CA ARG A 107 1.28 -18.08 -2.43
C ARG A 107 0.40 -18.49 -3.62
N ASN A 108 0.53 -17.80 -4.76
CA ASN A 108 -0.29 -18.08 -5.95
C ASN A 108 0.00 -19.48 -6.53
N GLN A 109 1.24 -19.95 -6.47
CA GLN A 109 1.61 -21.32 -6.86
C GLN A 109 0.98 -22.37 -5.95
N VAL A 110 0.95 -22.15 -4.64
CA VAL A 110 0.28 -23.08 -3.72
C VAL A 110 -1.22 -23.14 -3.98
N LEU A 111 -1.86 -21.99 -4.22
CA LEU A 111 -3.28 -21.93 -4.56
C LEU A 111 -3.61 -22.70 -5.85
N SER A 112 -2.78 -22.56 -6.90
CA SER A 112 -3.02 -23.27 -8.16
C SER A 112 -2.88 -24.79 -8.02
N VAL A 113 -1.96 -25.27 -7.17
CA VAL A 113 -1.83 -26.69 -6.83
C VAL A 113 -3.07 -27.19 -6.10
N ILE A 114 -3.57 -26.43 -5.12
CA ILE A 114 -4.79 -26.78 -4.37
C ILE A 114 -6.00 -26.85 -5.31
N ASP A 115 -6.13 -25.91 -6.24
CA ASP A 115 -7.24 -25.91 -7.21
C ASP A 115 -7.14 -27.10 -8.17
N SER A 116 -5.94 -27.48 -8.59
CA SER A 116 -5.70 -28.67 -9.42
C SER A 116 -6.04 -29.98 -8.68
N ILE A 117 -5.71 -30.05 -7.39
CA ILE A 117 -6.09 -31.16 -6.51
C ILE A 117 -7.61 -31.22 -6.37
N LYS A 118 -8.28 -30.10 -6.05
CA LYS A 118 -9.74 -30.05 -5.95
C LYS A 118 -10.44 -30.46 -7.25
N ALA A 119 -9.92 -30.04 -8.40
CA ALA A 119 -10.45 -30.45 -9.70
C ALA A 119 -10.27 -31.95 -9.96
N SER A 120 -9.18 -32.56 -9.44
CA SER A 120 -8.92 -34.00 -9.57
C SER A 120 -9.72 -34.86 -8.57
N PHE A 121 -10.06 -34.34 -7.40
CA PHE A 121 -10.84 -35.04 -6.37
C PHE A 121 -12.36 -34.79 -6.47
N GLY A 122 -12.79 -33.67 -7.05
CA GLY A 122 -14.21 -33.35 -7.28
C GLY A 122 -14.90 -34.23 -8.33
N SER A 123 -14.14 -35.00 -9.11
CA SER A 123 -14.66 -36.03 -10.04
C SER A 123 -14.92 -37.38 -9.36
N HIS A 124 -14.54 -37.56 -8.09
CA HIS A 124 -14.73 -38.82 -7.36
C HIS A 124 -15.91 -38.83 -6.38
N GLU A 125 -16.45 -37.68 -5.94
CA GLU A 125 -17.66 -37.63 -5.10
C GLU A 125 -18.96 -37.83 -5.88
N THR A 126 -18.97 -37.59 -7.20
CA THR A 126 -20.17 -37.78 -8.03
C THR A 126 -20.43 -39.23 -8.41
N LYS A 127 -19.46 -40.15 -8.24
CA LYS A 127 -19.61 -41.57 -8.58
C LYS A 127 -20.24 -42.42 -7.48
N PHE A 128 -20.16 -41.98 -6.22
CA PHE A 128 -20.72 -42.73 -5.08
C PHE A 128 -22.24 -42.53 -4.89
N MET A 129 -22.86 -41.54 -5.57
CA MET A 129 -24.30 -41.29 -5.44
C MET A 129 -25.14 -41.82 -6.62
N GLU A 130 -24.51 -42.31 -7.68
CA GLU A 130 -25.19 -42.93 -8.83
C GLU A 130 -25.33 -44.46 -8.70
N GLU A 131 -24.42 -45.15 -8.00
CA GLU A 131 -24.51 -46.61 -7.82
C GLU A 131 -25.62 -47.03 -6.83
N ASP A 132 -25.90 -46.23 -5.79
CA ASP A 132 -26.99 -46.49 -4.83
C ASP A 132 -28.40 -46.32 -5.41
N ARG A 133 -28.56 -45.59 -6.53
CA ARG A 133 -29.87 -45.47 -7.20
C ARG A 133 -30.23 -46.69 -8.05
N VAL A 134 -29.23 -47.43 -8.52
CA VAL A 134 -29.45 -48.58 -9.42
C VAL A 134 -29.85 -49.84 -8.64
N GLU A 135 -29.36 -50.01 -7.40
CA GLU A 135 -29.74 -51.18 -6.58
C GLU A 135 -31.20 -51.13 -6.11
N VAL A 136 -31.73 -49.94 -5.78
CA VAL A 136 -33.10 -49.79 -5.26
C VAL A 136 -34.18 -50.03 -6.34
N GLU A 137 -33.91 -49.75 -7.62
CA GLU A 137 -34.86 -50.05 -8.71
C GLU A 137 -34.91 -51.53 -9.09
N SER A 138 -33.85 -52.30 -8.79
CA SER A 138 -33.76 -53.72 -9.14
C SER A 138 -34.55 -54.65 -8.19
N GLU A 139 -34.78 -54.23 -6.94
CA GLU A 139 -35.59 -54.99 -5.97
C GLU A 139 -37.10 -54.75 -6.11
N GLY A 140 -37.52 -53.60 -6.64
CA GLY A 140 -38.94 -53.26 -6.85
C GLY A 140 -39.65 -54.11 -7.92
N THR A 141 -38.92 -54.71 -8.85
CA THR A 141 -39.50 -55.41 -10.02
C THR A 141 -39.73 -56.91 -9.79
N LYS A 142 -39.14 -57.53 -8.77
CA LYS A 142 -39.23 -59.00 -8.56
C LYS A 142 -40.46 -59.48 -7.76
N ARG A 143 -41.35 -58.59 -7.32
CA ARG A 143 -42.58 -58.98 -6.57
C ARG A 143 -43.85 -59.16 -7.42
N GLN A 144 -43.78 -58.92 -8.73
CA GLN A 144 -44.91 -59.13 -9.66
C GLN A 144 -44.54 -60.13 -10.75
N GLN A 145 -44.29 -61.39 -10.38
CA GLN A 145 -44.49 -62.57 -11.24
C GLN A 145 -44.13 -63.83 -10.46
N ARG A 146 -45.07 -64.31 -9.64
CA ARG A 146 -45.25 -65.73 -9.32
C ARG A 146 -46.73 -65.94 -9.04
N VAL A 147 -47.43 -66.29 -10.12
CA VAL A 147 -48.65 -67.12 -10.09
C VAL A 147 -48.19 -68.57 -9.94
#